data_AF-A0A1X7P996-F1
#
_entry.id   AF-A0A1X7P996-F1
#
_cell.length_a   1.000
_cell.length_b   1.000
_cell.length_c   1.000
_cell.angle_alpha   90.00
_cell.angle_beta   90.00
_cell.angle_gamma   90.00
#
_symmetry.space_group_name_H-M   'P 1'
#
loop_
_entity.id
_entity.type
_entity.pdbx_description
1 polymer ?
#
loop_
_entity_poly.entity_id
_entity_poly.type
_entity_poly.pdbx_seq_one_letter_code
_entity_poly.pdbx_strand_id
1 'polypeptide(L)'
;MLSNEYPSIAERRKLGLYVTHMEVELAERFGEHAARLFLENFGGGELFVPLKATDDHPVSKLVGRDVLEWLITKYGSGAVEVPHGAMSSKNAQAIRIRRLIVNTTLSTVEIAKLTRVSRRTARRTICTMREAGVALPHRPQNPKSKEKFEK
;
A
#
# COMPACT_ATOMS: atom_id res chain seq x y z
N MET A 1 -4.49 -6.20 19.59
CA MET A 1 -4.20 -6.66 18.22
C MET A 1 -4.50 -5.49 17.30
N LEU A 2 -3.48 -4.91 16.66
CA LEU A 2 -3.71 -3.82 15.69
C LEU A 2 -4.35 -4.46 14.47
N SER A 3 -5.59 -4.10 14.14
CA SER A 3 -6.27 -4.57 12.94
C SER A 3 -5.40 -4.21 11.74
N ASN A 4 -4.82 -5.26 11.15
CA ASN A 4 -3.94 -5.19 9.98
C ASN A 4 -4.83 -5.02 8.75
N GLU A 5 -5.65 -3.97 8.73
CA GLU A 5 -6.55 -3.67 7.61
C GLU A 5 -5.70 -3.34 6.40
N TYR A 6 -5.72 -4.23 5.42
CA TYR A 6 -5.19 -4.01 4.09
C TYR A 6 -5.80 -2.71 3.54
N PRO A 7 -5.00 -1.65 3.31
CA PRO A 7 -5.55 -0.37 2.89
C PRO A 7 -6.15 -0.50 1.49
N SER A 8 -7.31 0.09 1.28
CA SER A 8 -7.96 0.05 -0.03
C SER A 8 -7.07 0.71 -1.10
N ILE A 9 -7.30 0.39 -2.38
CA ILE A 9 -6.65 1.02 -3.53
C ILE A 9 -6.81 2.54 -3.45
N ALA A 10 -8.02 3.01 -3.12
CA ALA A 10 -8.29 4.44 -2.94
C ALA A 10 -7.49 5.04 -1.78
N GLU A 11 -7.42 4.34 -0.64
CA GLU A 11 -6.62 4.78 0.51
C GLU A 11 -5.14 4.84 0.14
N ARG A 12 -4.61 3.81 -0.53
CA ARG A 12 -3.20 3.77 -0.94
C ARG A 12 -2.82 4.90 -1.88
N ARG A 13 -3.68 5.22 -2.85
CA ARG A 13 -3.51 6.40 -3.71
C ARG A 13 -3.44 7.67 -2.87
N LYS A 14 -4.35 7.84 -1.90
CA LYS A 14 -4.33 8.98 -0.96
C LYS A 14 -3.05 9.03 -0.11
N LEU A 15 -2.51 7.88 0.28
CA LEU A 15 -1.26 7.77 1.03
C LEU A 15 0.00 7.92 0.15
N GLY A 16 -0.14 8.08 -1.17
CA GLY A 16 0.98 8.12 -2.13
C GLY A 16 1.75 6.80 -2.21
N LEU A 17 1.05 5.68 -2.04
CA LEU A 17 1.60 4.34 -2.21
C LEU A 17 1.35 3.88 -3.64
N TYR A 18 2.37 3.24 -4.23
CA TYR A 18 2.25 2.66 -5.56
C TYR A 18 1.19 1.55 -5.56
N VAL A 19 0.31 1.59 -6.55
CA VAL A 19 -0.67 0.54 -6.82
C VAL A 19 -0.36 0.02 -8.21
N THR A 20 -0.18 -1.29 -8.33
CA THR A 20 0.26 -1.90 -9.59
C THR A 20 -0.89 -1.97 -10.59
N HIS A 21 -0.57 -1.96 -11.88
CA HIS A 21 -1.59 -2.06 -12.93
C HIS A 21 -2.39 -3.37 -12.85
N MET A 22 -1.70 -4.49 -12.58
CA MET A 22 -2.33 -5.81 -12.40
C MET A 22 -3.39 -5.77 -11.28
N GLU A 23 -3.05 -5.16 -10.14
CA GLU A 23 -3.96 -5.03 -9.01
C GLU A 23 -5.21 -4.20 -9.35
N VAL A 24 -5.01 -3.07 -10.03
CA VAL A 24 -6.12 -2.19 -10.43
C VAL A 24 -7.07 -2.92 -11.35
N GLU A 25 -6.57 -3.57 -12.39
CA GLU A 25 -7.42 -4.31 -13.32
C GLU A 25 -8.14 -5.49 -12.69
N LEU A 26 -7.44 -6.24 -11.82
CA LEU A 26 -8.03 -7.35 -11.11
C LEU A 26 -9.15 -6.87 -10.19
N ALA A 27 -8.96 -5.73 -9.51
CA ALA A 27 -9.98 -5.13 -8.67
C ALA A 27 -11.17 -4.57 -9.46
N GLU A 28 -10.92 -3.97 -10.62
CA GLU A 28 -11.97 -3.45 -11.51
C GLU A 28 -12.84 -4.57 -12.10
N ARG A 29 -12.25 -5.73 -12.40
CA ARG A 29 -12.96 -6.87 -13.00
C ARG A 29 -13.64 -7.79 -12.00
N PHE A 30 -12.95 -8.11 -10.90
CA PHE A 30 -13.36 -9.16 -9.95
C PHE A 30 -13.59 -8.63 -8.53
N GLY A 31 -13.43 -7.32 -8.32
CA GLY A 31 -13.59 -6.67 -7.03
C GLY A 31 -12.30 -6.59 -6.21
N GLU A 32 -12.23 -5.56 -5.38
CA GLU A 32 -11.06 -5.26 -4.56
C GLU A 32 -10.72 -6.39 -3.56
N HIS A 33 -11.73 -7.12 -3.08
CA HIS A 33 -11.52 -8.26 -2.19
C HIS A 33 -10.76 -9.40 -2.86
N ALA A 34 -11.13 -9.75 -4.11
CA ALA A 34 -10.44 -10.78 -4.89
C ALA A 34 -9.00 -10.36 -5.18
N ALA A 35 -8.79 -9.10 -5.57
CA ALA A 35 -7.45 -8.57 -5.82
C ALA A 35 -6.55 -8.62 -4.59
N ARG A 36 -7.11 -8.25 -3.43
CA ARG A 36 -6.42 -8.37 -2.15
C ARG A 36 -6.02 -9.81 -1.85
N LEU A 37 -6.96 -10.75 -1.89
CA LEU A 37 -6.69 -12.16 -1.61
C LEU A 37 -5.61 -12.73 -2.54
N PHE A 38 -5.69 -12.40 -3.83
CA PHE A 38 -4.70 -12.80 -4.82
C PHE A 38 -3.29 -12.32 -4.46
N LEU A 39 -3.12 -11.02 -4.17
CA LEU A 39 -1.81 -10.45 -3.86
C LEU A 39 -1.26 -10.87 -2.49
N GLU A 40 -2.14 -11.14 -1.52
CA GLU A 40 -1.72 -11.67 -0.21
C GLU A 40 -1.12 -13.08 -0.33
N ASN A 41 -1.58 -13.89 -1.29
CA ASN A 41 -1.17 -15.28 -1.43
C ASN A 41 -0.09 -15.50 -2.50
N PHE A 42 -0.13 -14.74 -3.59
CA PHE A 42 0.77 -14.92 -4.74
C PHE A 42 1.72 -13.74 -4.94
N GLY A 43 1.47 -12.61 -4.29
CA GLY A 43 2.23 -11.38 -4.51
C GLY A 43 3.68 -11.46 -4.01
N GLY A 44 4.60 -10.98 -4.85
CA GLY A 44 6.02 -10.94 -4.57
C GLY A 44 6.80 -12.14 -5.04
N GLY A 45 6.15 -13.05 -5.76
CA GLY A 45 6.76 -14.23 -6.31
C GLY A 45 6.37 -14.45 -7.77
N GLU A 46 6.79 -15.60 -8.26
CA GLU A 46 6.48 -16.08 -9.59
C GLU A 46 5.33 -17.09 -9.50
N LEU A 47 4.25 -16.81 -10.25
CA LEU A 47 3.07 -17.66 -10.33
C LEU A 47 3.07 -18.39 -11.66
N PHE A 48 2.97 -19.72 -11.63
CA PHE A 48 2.79 -20.50 -12.84
C PHE A 48 1.33 -20.47 -13.30
N VAL A 49 1.09 -19.99 -14.51
CA VAL A 49 -0.21 -19.91 -15.18
C VAL A 49 -0.32 -21.05 -16.21
N PRO A 50 -1.33 -21.93 -16.13
CA PRO A 50 -1.47 -23.07 -17.03
C PRO A 50 -1.98 -22.65 -18.41
N LEU A 51 -1.97 -23.56 -19.40
CA LEU A 51 -2.53 -23.31 -20.73
C LEU A 51 -4.07 -23.23 -20.72
N LYS A 52 -4.73 -23.93 -19.79
CA LYS A 52 -6.18 -23.98 -19.63
C LYS A 52 -6.53 -23.82 -18.16
N ALA A 53 -7.57 -23.05 -17.87
CA ALA A 53 -8.04 -22.88 -16.51
C ALA A 53 -8.68 -24.16 -16.00
N THR A 54 -8.34 -24.54 -14.78
CA THR A 54 -8.92 -25.68 -14.08
C THR A 54 -9.35 -25.24 -12.69
N ASP A 55 -10.42 -25.83 -12.16
CA ASP A 55 -10.93 -25.51 -10.82
C ASP A 55 -9.95 -25.93 -9.71
N ASP A 56 -9.04 -26.87 -10.01
CA ASP A 56 -8.05 -27.38 -9.06
C ASP A 56 -6.84 -26.46 -8.83
N HIS A 57 -6.62 -25.50 -9.72
CA HIS A 57 -5.50 -24.58 -9.63
C HIS A 57 -5.58 -23.70 -8.37
N PRO A 58 -4.46 -23.37 -7.69
CA PRO A 58 -4.47 -22.56 -6.46
C PRO A 58 -5.22 -21.22 -6.61
N VAL A 59 -5.07 -20.55 -7.75
CA VAL A 59 -5.81 -19.31 -8.04
C VAL A 59 -7.31 -19.57 -8.12
N SER A 60 -7.73 -20.61 -8.85
CA SER A 60 -9.14 -20.95 -9.00
C SER A 60 -9.80 -21.27 -7.67
N LYS A 61 -9.10 -22.03 -6.82
CA LYS A 61 -9.57 -22.37 -5.47
C LYS A 61 -9.69 -21.16 -4.55
N LEU A 62 -8.80 -20.18 -4.70
CA LEU A 62 -8.73 -19.03 -3.80
C LEU A 62 -9.67 -17.90 -4.21
N VAL A 63 -9.64 -17.51 -5.48
CA VAL A 63 -10.29 -16.29 -5.98
C VAL A 63 -11.24 -16.54 -7.16
N GLY A 64 -11.35 -17.79 -7.63
CA GLY A 64 -12.25 -18.17 -8.71
C GLY A 64 -11.53 -18.51 -10.01
N ARG A 65 -12.14 -19.43 -10.78
CA ARG A 65 -11.62 -19.91 -12.07
C ARG A 65 -11.61 -18.80 -13.12
N ASP A 66 -12.56 -17.88 -13.06
CA ASP A 66 -12.64 -16.67 -13.89
C ASP A 66 -11.41 -15.78 -13.78
N VAL A 67 -10.83 -15.64 -12.58
CA VAL A 67 -9.56 -14.93 -12.38
C VAL A 67 -8.42 -15.66 -13.09
N LEU A 68 -8.39 -16.99 -13.02
CA LEU A 68 -7.38 -17.78 -13.72
C LEU A 68 -7.53 -17.66 -15.23
N GLU A 69 -8.75 -17.72 -15.76
CA GLU A 69 -9.02 -17.51 -17.19
C GLU A 69 -8.56 -16.13 -17.65
N TRP A 70 -8.77 -15.10 -16.83
CA TRP A 70 -8.25 -13.76 -17.11
C TRP A 70 -6.72 -13.71 -17.12
N LEU A 71 -6.03 -14.36 -16.17
CA LEU A 71 -4.58 -14.45 -16.15
C LEU A 71 -4.03 -15.10 -17.41
N ILE A 72 -4.62 -16.23 -17.83
CA ILE A 72 -4.24 -16.96 -19.05
C ILE A 72 -4.42 -16.06 -20.27
N THR A 73 -5.57 -15.39 -20.37
CA THR A 73 -5.88 -14.53 -21.51
C THR A 73 -4.92 -13.34 -21.62
N LYS A 74 -4.53 -12.79 -20.47
CA LYS A 74 -3.77 -11.53 -20.41
C LYS A 74 -2.25 -11.73 -20.46
N TYR A 75 -1.75 -12.77 -19.81
CA TYR A 75 -0.31 -13.00 -19.62
C TYR A 75 0.18 -14.27 -20.34
N GLY A 76 -0.72 -15.08 -20.87
CA GLY A 76 -0.39 -16.37 -21.49
C GLY A 76 -0.13 -17.47 -20.47
N SER A 77 0.30 -18.62 -20.97
CA SER A 77 0.76 -19.73 -20.14
C SER A 77 2.24 -19.61 -19.83
N GLY A 78 2.64 -19.99 -18.62
CA GLY A 78 4.02 -19.94 -18.17
C GLY A 78 4.13 -19.20 -16.85
N ALA A 79 5.34 -18.76 -16.53
CA ALA A 79 5.62 -18.14 -15.26
C ALA A 79 5.41 -16.62 -15.35
N VAL A 80 4.63 -16.07 -14.41
CA VAL A 80 4.24 -14.66 -14.35
C VAL A 80 4.69 -14.07 -13.03
N GLU A 81 5.44 -12.98 -13.08
CA GLU A 81 5.81 -12.23 -11.88
C GLU A 81 4.59 -11.50 -11.31
N VAL A 82 4.24 -11.79 -10.06
CA VAL A 82 3.13 -11.15 -9.35
C VAL A 82 3.70 -10.09 -8.41
N PRO A 83 3.22 -8.83 -8.48
CA PRO A 83 3.76 -7.78 -7.62
C PRO A 83 3.45 -8.02 -6.13
N HIS A 84 4.37 -7.65 -5.25
CA HIS A 84 4.10 -7.54 -3.82
C HIS A 84 3.06 -6.43 -3.61
N GLY A 85 1.82 -6.78 -3.30
CA GLY A 85 0.75 -5.81 -3.01
C GLY A 85 1.03 -4.92 -1.78
N ALA A 86 -0.02 -4.35 -1.20
CA ALA A 86 0.10 -3.40 -0.08
C ALA A 86 0.86 -3.93 1.14
N MET A 87 0.86 -5.25 1.36
CA MET A 87 1.31 -5.90 2.60
C MET A 87 2.69 -6.56 2.53
N SER A 88 3.64 -6.02 1.77
CA SER A 88 5.05 -6.35 2.07
C SER A 88 5.34 -5.98 3.54
N SER A 89 6.12 -6.78 4.26
CA SER A 89 6.43 -6.56 5.69
C SER A 89 7.03 -5.16 5.97
N LYS A 90 7.68 -4.54 4.98
CA LYS A 90 8.19 -3.17 5.04
C LYS A 90 7.09 -2.10 5.00
N ASN A 91 5.92 -2.42 4.48
CA ASN A 91 4.84 -1.45 4.22
C ASN A 91 3.90 -1.22 5.41
N ALA A 92 3.65 -2.20 6.29
CA ALA A 92 2.68 -2.03 7.37
C ALA A 92 3.01 -0.83 8.30
N GLN A 93 4.28 -0.73 8.72
CA GLN A 93 4.75 0.40 9.52
C GLN A 93 4.73 1.73 8.74
N ALA A 94 5.07 1.67 7.44
CA ALA A 94 5.02 2.85 6.57
C ALA A 94 3.58 3.34 6.37
N ILE A 95 2.61 2.44 6.17
CA ILE A 95 1.18 2.74 6.08
C ILE A 95 0.72 3.44 7.37
N ARG A 96 1.11 2.92 8.54
CA ARG A 96 0.78 3.55 9.83
C ARG A 96 1.31 4.98 9.96
N ILE A 97 2.57 5.21 9.59
CA ILE A 97 3.18 6.55 9.60
C ILE A 97 2.44 7.48 8.63
N ARG A 98 2.19 7.01 7.40
CA ARG A 98 1.49 7.79 6.36
C ARG A 98 0.04 8.14 6.78
N ARG A 99 -0.70 7.20 7.39
CA ARG A 99 -2.04 7.45 7.96
C ARG A 99 -2.01 8.59 8.98
N LEU A 100 -1.06 8.58 9.91
CA LEU A 100 -0.91 9.67 10.87
C LEU A 100 -0.58 11.01 10.20
N ILE A 101 0.30 11.01 9.19
CA ILE A 101 0.66 12.22 8.46
C ILE A 101 -0.55 12.82 7.72
N VAL A 102 -1.37 11.99 7.06
CA VAL A 102 -2.50 12.46 6.26
C VAL A 102 -3.68 12.89 7.14
N ASN A 103 -3.93 12.17 8.24
CA ASN A 103 -5.14 12.36 9.04
C ASN A 103 -4.95 13.33 10.23
N THR A 104 -3.74 13.86 10.45
CA THR A 104 -3.45 14.73 11.59
C THR A 104 -2.51 15.87 11.22
N THR A 105 -2.41 16.89 12.07
CA THR A 105 -1.45 18.01 11.95
C THR A 105 -0.21 17.83 12.84
N LEU A 106 0.11 16.59 13.23
CA LEU A 106 1.19 16.27 14.14
C LEU A 106 2.58 16.63 13.58
N SER A 107 3.47 17.04 14.46
CA SER A 107 4.86 17.27 14.13
C SER A 107 5.60 15.95 13.86
N THR A 108 6.71 16.03 13.14
CA THR A 108 7.60 14.88 12.88
C THR A 108 8.09 14.21 14.18
N VAL A 109 8.21 14.98 15.26
CA VAL A 109 8.62 14.46 16.59
C VAL A 109 7.50 13.63 17.22
N GLU A 110 6.26 14.12 17.15
CA GLU A 110 5.09 13.40 17.68
C GLU A 110 4.81 12.13 16.88
N ILE A 111 4.90 12.20 15.55
CA ILE A 111 4.78 11.03 14.67
C ILE A 111 5.83 9.98 15.04
N ALA A 112 7.10 10.38 15.21
CA ALA A 112 8.18 9.48 15.60
C ALA A 112 7.91 8.80 16.95
N LYS A 113 7.44 9.55 17.96
CA LYS A 113 7.09 9.02 19.29
C LYS A 113 5.94 8.02 19.22
N LEU A 114 4.85 8.36 18.53
CA LEU A 114 3.65 7.51 18.44
C LEU A 114 3.89 6.22 17.65
N THR A 115 4.73 6.28 16.62
CA THR A 115 5.02 5.14 15.76
C THR A 115 6.26 4.35 16.17
N ARG A 116 7.00 4.82 17.19
CA ARG A 116 8.27 4.22 17.64
C ARG A 116 9.31 4.09 16.52
N VAL A 117 9.41 5.10 15.66
CA VAL A 117 10.46 5.19 14.61
C VAL A 117 11.37 6.37 14.85
N SER A 118 12.52 6.38 14.18
CA SER A 118 13.42 7.53 14.27
C SER A 118 12.80 8.79 13.65
N ARG A 119 13.17 9.98 14.15
CA ARG A 119 12.79 11.26 13.52
C ARG A 119 13.24 11.33 12.06
N ARG A 120 14.38 10.73 11.72
CA ARG A 120 14.89 10.63 10.35
C ARG A 120 13.95 9.83 9.45
N THR A 121 13.43 8.71 9.94
CA THR A 121 12.46 7.88 9.22
C THR A 121 11.17 8.65 8.97
N ALA A 122 10.59 9.26 10.00
CA ALA A 122 9.37 10.06 9.86
C ALA A 122 9.56 11.22 8.87
N ARG A 123 10.69 11.94 8.94
CA ARG A 123 11.02 13.02 8.00
C ARG A 123 11.17 12.50 6.56
N ARG A 124 11.86 11.38 6.37
CA ARG A 124 12.04 10.75 5.06
C ARG A 124 10.68 10.36 4.45
N THR A 125 9.79 9.77 5.24
CA THR A 125 8.44 9.43 4.79
C THR A 125 7.66 10.66 4.32
N ILE A 126 7.71 11.77 5.07
CA ILE A 126 7.09 13.05 4.66
C ILE A 126 7.66 13.54 3.33
N CYS A 127 8.98 13.52 3.14
CA CYS A 127 9.59 13.92 1.87
C CYS A 127 9.12 13.04 0.71
N THR A 128 9.16 11.72 0.87
CA THR A 128 8.71 10.78 -0.17
C THR A 128 7.23 10.94 -0.51
N MET A 129 6.38 11.27 0.47
CA MET A 129 4.97 11.57 0.20
C MET A 129 4.80 12.85 -0.62
N ARG A 130 5.59 13.90 -0.34
CA ARG A 130 5.57 15.14 -1.14
C ARG A 130 6.07 14.91 -2.56
N GLU A 131 7.13 14.12 -2.73
CA GLU A 131 7.66 13.71 -4.04
C GLU A 131 6.61 12.92 -4.84
N ALA A 132 5.81 12.09 -4.16
CA ALA A 132 4.67 11.38 -4.74
C ALA A 132 3.43 12.28 -4.99
N GLY A 133 3.54 13.60 -4.80
CA GLY A 133 2.46 14.56 -5.04
C GLY A 133 1.33 14.56 -3.99
N VAL A 134 1.53 13.92 -2.83
CA VAL A 134 0.51 13.88 -1.79
C VAL A 134 0.39 15.25 -1.11
N ALA A 135 -0.80 15.85 -1.17
CA ALA A 135 -1.13 17.06 -0.43
C ALA A 135 -1.13 16.76 1.08
N LEU A 136 -0.14 17.29 1.79
CA LEU A 136 -0.01 17.12 3.24
C LEU A 136 -0.72 18.27 3.97
N PRO A 137 -1.36 18.01 5.12
CA PRO A 137 -2.00 19.05 5.91
C PRO A 137 -0.99 20.15 6.30
N HIS A 138 -1.41 21.41 6.15
CA HIS A 138 -0.60 22.55 6.53
C HIS A 138 -0.38 22.53 8.05
N ARG A 139 0.88 22.56 8.47
CA ARG A 139 1.21 22.65 9.89
C ARG A 139 1.03 24.10 10.34
N PRO A 140 0.21 24.41 11.34
CA PRO A 140 0.27 25.71 11.99
C PRO A 140 1.68 25.88 12.57
N GLN A 141 2.38 26.94 12.19
CA GLN A 141 3.68 27.24 12.76
C GLN A 141 3.50 27.38 14.28
N ASN A 142 4.21 26.56 15.05
CA ASN A 142 4.14 26.65 16.50
C ASN A 142 4.71 28.03 16.91
N PRO A 143 3.98 28.91 17.59
CA PRO A 143 4.41 30.30 17.85
C PRO A 143 5.64 30.45 18.77
N LYS A 144 6.34 29.37 19.13
CA LYS A 144 7.44 29.38 20.11
C LYS A 144 8.84 29.68 19.52
N SER A 145 8.94 30.62 18.60
CA SER A 145 10.23 31.14 18.12
C SER A 145 10.33 32.67 18.09
N LYS A 146 9.35 33.40 18.65
CA LYS A 146 9.41 34.87 18.80
C LYS A 146 9.61 35.38 20.23
N GLU A 147 9.67 34.52 21.23
CA GLU A 147 10.04 34.92 22.61
C GLU A 147 11.47 34.46 22.92
N LYS A 148 12.47 35.14 22.36
CA LYS A 148 13.86 35.13 22.86
C LYS A 148 14.70 36.19 22.12
N PHE A 149 14.18 37.41 22.03
CA PHE A 149 14.97 38.60 21.70
C PHE A 149 14.21 39.80 22.27
N GLU A 150 14.15 39.91 23.59
CA GLU A 150 14.09 41.21 24.25
C GLU A 150 14.38 41.06 25.74
N LYS A 151 15.34 41.89 26.18
CA LYS A 151 15.90 42.12 27.53
C LYS A 151 17.12 41.31 27.91
#